data_AF-A0A7J3DME3-F1
#
_entry.id   AF-A0A7J3DME3-F1
#
_cell.length_a   1.000
_cell.length_b   1.000
_cell.length_c   1.000
_cell.angle_alpha   90.00
_cell.angle_beta   90.00
_cell.angle_gamma   90.00
#
_symmetry.space_group_name_H-M   'P 1'
#
loop_
_entity.id
_entity.type
_entity.pdbx_description
1 polymer ?
#
loop_
_entity_poly.entity_id
_entity_poly.type
_entity_poly.pdbx_seq_one_letter_code
_entity_poly.pdbx_strand_id
1 'polypeptide(L)'
;MKLMTLKKRSRMPSSRLALQEKEMRAKFLLSGSNPKRKVLSKNPAKIDALLKKNIRAIGVDDGYFKPRTIGRTKIVAVLQRVDGRIEGILCSDVEIDGFDSTSQIVKMLKDNQEKFLGQAEVIFLGGVNFAGFNIADVKTLHAELALPIIIVFRKMPRMKKIFKALEKFPDASKRKELLKNAGRIYKADRICFQCVGLRPYEARGLIKRFSIHSNLPEPVRIAHIVASAVTLGRSTAP
;
A
#
# COMPACT_ATOMS: atom_id res chain seq x y z
N MET A 1 -53.83 -47.93 11.12
CA MET A 1 -52.36 -47.93 10.97
C MET A 1 -51.90 -46.59 10.42
N LYS A 2 -50.89 -45.99 11.06
CA LYS A 2 -50.46 -44.59 10.98
C LYS A 2 -49.87 -44.18 9.62
N LEU A 3 -50.35 -43.07 9.06
CA LEU A 3 -49.59 -42.23 8.10
C LEU A 3 -48.41 -41.59 8.84
N MET A 4 -47.18 -41.86 8.43
CA MET A 4 -46.01 -41.10 8.86
C MET A 4 -45.75 -39.95 7.88
N THR A 5 -46.05 -38.76 8.39
CA THR A 5 -45.79 -37.43 7.84
C THR A 5 -44.31 -37.18 7.57
N LEU A 6 -43.96 -36.80 6.33
CA LEU A 6 -42.69 -36.11 6.04
C LEU A 6 -42.65 -34.77 6.79
N LYS A 7 -41.74 -34.66 7.76
CA LYS A 7 -41.35 -33.38 8.37
C LYS A 7 -40.77 -32.46 7.29
N LYS A 8 -41.55 -31.46 6.86
CA LYS A 8 -41.04 -30.29 6.14
C LYS A 8 -39.94 -29.66 6.98
N ARG A 9 -38.68 -29.72 6.52
CA ARG A 9 -37.61 -28.84 7.02
C ARG A 9 -38.05 -27.41 6.73
N SER A 10 -38.39 -26.67 7.77
CA SER A 10 -38.77 -25.26 7.68
C SER A 10 -37.58 -24.48 7.13
N ARG A 11 -37.66 -24.06 5.87
CA ARG A 11 -36.77 -23.03 5.32
C ARG A 11 -36.95 -21.78 6.18
N MET A 12 -35.89 -21.30 6.81
CA MET A 12 -35.94 -20.03 7.52
C MET A 12 -36.34 -18.91 6.54
N PRO A 13 -37.21 -17.97 6.94
CA PRO A 13 -37.61 -16.87 6.07
C PRO A 13 -36.38 -16.06 5.66
N SER A 14 -36.29 -15.72 4.36
CA SER A 14 -35.20 -14.93 3.74
C SER A 14 -34.89 -13.62 4.48
N SER A 15 -35.86 -13.06 5.20
CA SER A 15 -35.70 -11.86 6.02
C SER A 15 -34.83 -12.05 7.26
N ARG A 16 -34.79 -13.26 7.86
CA ARG A 16 -34.03 -13.54 9.09
C ARG A 16 -32.53 -13.76 8.81
N LEU A 17 -32.21 -14.40 7.68
CA LEU A 17 -30.84 -14.53 7.16
C LEU A 17 -30.26 -13.17 6.76
N ALA A 18 -31.06 -12.33 6.09
CA ALA A 18 -30.66 -10.97 5.75
C ALA A 18 -30.45 -10.09 7.00
N LEU A 19 -31.21 -10.32 8.08
CA LEU A 19 -31.02 -9.64 9.36
C LEU A 19 -29.72 -10.09 10.05
N GLN A 20 -29.43 -11.39 10.08
CA GLN A 20 -28.20 -11.94 10.64
C GLN A 20 -26.94 -11.50 9.87
N GLU A 21 -27.00 -11.41 8.54
CA GLU A 21 -25.89 -10.86 7.74
C GLU A 21 -25.69 -9.36 7.97
N LYS A 22 -26.78 -8.60 8.17
CA LYS A 22 -26.70 -7.19 8.57
C LYS A 22 -26.09 -7.02 9.96
N GLU A 23 -26.47 -7.86 10.92
CA GLU A 23 -25.94 -7.83 12.29
C GLU A 23 -24.47 -8.28 12.35
N MET A 24 -24.06 -9.28 11.56
CA MET A 24 -22.65 -9.67 11.44
C MET A 24 -21.81 -8.59 10.76
N ARG A 25 -22.33 -7.93 9.70
CA ARG A 25 -21.66 -6.78 9.07
C ARG A 25 -21.55 -5.58 10.00
N ALA A 26 -22.58 -5.31 10.81
CA ALA A 26 -22.55 -4.25 11.81
C ALA A 26 -21.53 -4.54 12.93
N LYS A 27 -21.42 -5.80 13.38
CA LYS A 27 -20.38 -6.22 14.36
C LYS A 27 -18.97 -6.13 13.78
N PHE A 28 -18.76 -6.47 12.52
CA PHE A 28 -17.45 -6.33 11.85
C PHE A 28 -17.03 -4.86 11.65
N LEU A 29 -17.99 -3.97 11.35
CA LEU A 29 -17.78 -2.52 11.25
C LEU A 29 -17.45 -1.89 12.62
N LEU A 30 -17.93 -2.49 13.72
CA LEU A 30 -17.70 -2.00 15.08
C LEU A 30 -16.44 -2.59 15.74
N SER A 31 -15.88 -3.70 15.24
CA SER A 31 -14.70 -4.37 15.81
C SER A 31 -13.36 -3.99 15.17
N GLY A 32 -13.35 -3.17 14.11
CA GLY A 32 -12.13 -2.78 13.38
C GLY A 32 -11.57 -1.39 13.72
N SER A 33 -12.24 -0.62 14.57
CA SER A 33 -11.86 0.76 14.88
C SER A 33 -10.99 0.85 16.12
N ASN A 34 -9.68 0.89 15.92
CA ASN A 34 -8.74 1.43 16.91
C ASN A 34 -9.17 2.89 17.22
N PRO A 35 -9.56 3.25 18.45
CA PRO A 35 -10.29 4.49 18.75
C PRO A 35 -9.49 5.80 18.57
N LYS A 36 -8.27 5.76 18.01
CA LYS A 36 -7.41 6.94 17.81
C LYS A 36 -7.30 7.48 16.38
N ARG A 37 -7.89 6.89 15.35
CA ARG A 37 -7.71 7.40 13.97
C ARG A 37 -9.04 7.87 13.35
N LYS A 38 -9.38 9.12 13.64
CA LYS A 38 -10.46 9.87 12.95
C LYS A 38 -10.05 10.09 11.49
N VAL A 39 -10.92 9.66 10.57
CA VAL A 39 -10.92 10.00 9.14
C VAL A 39 -10.57 11.49 8.94
N LEU A 40 -9.58 11.76 8.08
CA LEU A 40 -9.00 13.08 7.82
C LEU A 40 -10.09 14.08 7.36
N SER A 41 -10.46 14.99 8.27
CA SER A 41 -11.40 16.08 8.00
C SER A 41 -10.70 17.25 7.29
N LYS A 42 -11.47 17.99 6.48
CA LYS A 42 -11.08 19.13 5.62
C LYS A 42 -10.60 20.38 6.41
N ASN A 43 -9.78 20.25 7.46
CA ASN A 43 -9.41 21.39 8.32
C ASN A 43 -7.92 21.78 8.16
N PRO A 44 -7.59 22.98 7.64
CA PRO A 44 -6.23 23.51 7.53
C PRO A 44 -5.44 23.46 8.84
N ALA A 45 -6.12 23.68 9.98
CA ALA A 45 -5.50 23.65 11.31
C ALA A 45 -4.94 22.28 11.73
N LYS A 46 -5.43 21.18 11.15
CA LYS A 46 -4.86 19.83 11.38
C LYS A 46 -3.61 19.57 10.55
N ILE A 47 -3.53 20.16 9.34
CA ILE A 47 -2.30 20.17 8.54
C ILE A 47 -1.25 20.96 9.32
N ASP A 48 -1.62 22.10 9.90
CA ASP A 48 -0.75 22.89 10.80
C ASP A 48 -0.37 22.16 12.10
N ALA A 49 -1.23 21.26 12.61
CA ALA A 49 -0.88 20.37 13.72
C ALA A 49 0.13 19.28 13.31
N LEU A 50 0.04 18.74 12.09
CA LEU A 50 1.09 17.91 11.49
C LEU A 50 2.41 18.69 11.30
N LEU A 51 2.36 20.03 11.16
CA LEU A 51 3.56 20.89 11.12
C LEU A 51 4.30 20.97 12.44
N LYS A 52 3.70 20.55 13.57
CA LYS A 52 4.35 20.55 14.89
C LYS A 52 5.30 19.36 14.99
N LYS A 53 6.49 19.51 14.37
CA LYS A 53 7.75 18.77 14.54
C LYS A 53 7.57 17.27 14.83
N ASN A 54 7.91 16.41 13.86
CA ASN A 54 8.09 14.94 13.95
C ASN A 54 7.13 14.06 13.10
N ILE A 55 6.64 14.53 11.94
CA ILE A 55 5.94 13.63 11.00
C ILE A 55 6.89 12.49 10.60
N ARG A 56 6.38 11.26 10.60
CA ARG A 56 7.09 10.09 10.09
C ARG A 56 6.37 9.52 8.89
N ALA A 57 7.17 9.07 7.93
CA ALA A 57 6.69 8.34 6.79
C ALA A 57 7.39 6.99 6.68
N ILE A 58 6.69 6.03 6.11
CA ILE A 58 7.28 4.76 5.69
C ILE A 58 7.50 4.84 4.18
N GLY A 59 8.71 4.55 3.71
CA GLY A 59 9.00 4.38 2.28
C GLY A 59 9.20 2.90 1.98
N VAL A 60 8.58 2.41 0.91
CA VAL A 60 8.68 1.00 0.50
C VAL A 60 9.23 0.91 -0.93
N ASP A 61 10.21 0.03 -1.12
CA ASP A 61 10.75 -0.32 -2.44
C ASP A 61 11.26 -1.76 -2.45
N ASP A 62 11.47 -2.33 -3.64
CA ASP A 62 11.99 -3.68 -3.84
C ASP A 62 13.45 -3.72 -4.30
N GLY A 63 14.06 -4.88 -4.13
CA GLY A 63 15.43 -5.15 -4.49
C GLY A 63 15.58 -5.67 -5.91
N TYR A 64 16.82 -5.77 -6.35
CA TYR A 64 17.12 -6.28 -7.68
C TYR A 64 16.67 -7.74 -7.84
N PHE A 65 16.27 -8.10 -9.04
CA PHE A 65 16.08 -9.47 -9.47
C PHE A 65 16.48 -9.62 -10.93
N LYS A 66 16.84 -10.84 -11.33
CA LYS A 66 17.12 -11.15 -12.73
C LYS A 66 15.79 -11.22 -13.49
N PRO A 67 15.58 -10.47 -14.58
CA PRO A 67 14.35 -10.58 -15.35
C PRO A 67 14.13 -12.00 -15.90
N ARG A 68 12.87 -12.43 -16.02
CA ARG A 68 12.47 -13.76 -16.52
C ARG A 68 12.99 -14.92 -15.65
N THR A 69 13.05 -14.73 -14.34
CA THR A 69 13.32 -15.81 -13.38
C THR A 69 12.16 -15.99 -12.43
N ILE A 70 11.89 -17.24 -12.06
CA ILE A 70 10.99 -17.58 -10.96
C ILE A 70 11.78 -17.50 -9.67
N GLY A 71 11.22 -16.88 -8.65
CA GLY A 71 11.87 -16.76 -7.35
C GLY A 71 11.33 -15.61 -6.52
N ARG A 72 12.12 -15.20 -5.54
CA ARG A 72 11.80 -14.09 -4.64
C ARG A 72 12.91 -13.05 -4.69
N THR A 73 12.55 -11.80 -4.41
CA THR A 73 13.51 -10.73 -4.10
C THR A 73 13.12 -10.03 -2.82
N LYS A 74 13.95 -9.10 -2.36
CA LYS A 74 13.69 -8.34 -1.14
C LYS A 74 12.69 -7.23 -1.38
N ILE A 75 11.84 -7.00 -0.38
CA ILE A 75 11.04 -5.78 -0.24
C ILE A 75 11.43 -5.13 1.07
N VAL A 76 11.69 -3.82 1.04
CA VAL A 76 12.23 -3.07 2.16
C VAL A 76 11.29 -1.93 2.51
N ALA A 77 11.03 -1.74 3.80
CA ALA A 77 10.32 -0.58 4.32
C ALA A 77 11.22 0.23 5.26
N VAL A 78 11.27 1.54 5.09
CA VAL A 78 12.09 2.46 5.87
C VAL A 78 11.18 3.45 6.60
N LEU A 79 11.23 3.46 7.93
CA LEU A 79 10.60 4.50 8.74
C LEU A 79 11.57 5.68 8.88
N GLN A 80 11.12 6.85 8.45
CA GLN A 80 11.91 8.07 8.51
C GLN A 80 11.08 9.25 9.03
N ARG A 81 11.70 10.06 9.87
CA ARG A 81 11.17 11.36 10.28
C ARG A 81 11.43 12.41 9.21
N VAL A 82 10.56 13.41 9.13
CA VAL A 82 10.62 14.48 8.11
C VAL A 82 11.93 15.28 8.11
N ASP A 83 12.68 15.28 9.21
CA ASP A 83 14.00 15.91 9.29
C ASP A 83 15.16 15.02 8.79
N GLY A 84 14.82 13.86 8.20
CA GLY A 84 15.77 12.94 7.59
C GLY A 84 16.23 11.81 8.49
N ARG A 85 15.92 11.84 9.80
CA ARG A 85 16.33 10.77 10.73
C ARG A 85 15.65 9.45 10.38
N ILE A 86 16.45 8.43 10.07
CA ILE A 86 16.00 7.05 9.90
C ILE A 86 15.78 6.47 11.30
N GLU A 87 14.59 5.92 11.54
CA GLU A 87 14.23 5.33 12.84
C GLU A 87 14.05 3.81 12.78
N GLY A 88 13.90 3.23 11.59
CA GLY A 88 13.82 1.79 11.43
C GLY A 88 13.83 1.34 9.99
N ILE A 89 14.25 0.09 9.77
CA ILE A 89 14.23 -0.59 8.48
C ILE A 89 13.65 -2.00 8.70
N LEU A 90 12.71 -2.39 7.86
CA LEU A 90 12.20 -3.76 7.75
C LEU A 90 12.57 -4.33 6.40
N CYS A 91 12.80 -5.64 6.35
CA CYS A 91 13.09 -6.38 5.14
C CYS A 91 12.26 -7.66 5.14
N SER A 92 11.66 -7.98 4.00
CA SER A 92 10.95 -9.22 3.76
C SER A 92 11.24 -9.71 2.35
N ASP A 93 10.61 -10.80 1.95
CA ASP A 93 10.72 -11.36 0.61
C ASP A 93 9.38 -11.22 -0.11
N VAL A 94 9.42 -10.98 -1.42
CA VAL A 94 8.25 -10.88 -2.31
C VAL A 94 8.50 -11.69 -3.57
N GLU A 95 7.45 -12.27 -4.15
CA GLU A 95 7.57 -13.07 -5.38
C GLU A 95 7.83 -12.19 -6.60
N ILE A 96 8.78 -12.61 -7.44
CA ILE A 96 9.02 -12.00 -8.74
C ILE A 96 7.83 -12.26 -9.64
N ASP A 97 7.27 -11.18 -10.20
CA ASP A 97 6.06 -11.20 -11.03
C ASP A 97 4.87 -11.93 -10.36
N GLY A 98 4.85 -12.06 -9.03
CA GLY A 98 3.78 -12.72 -8.27
C GLY A 98 2.57 -11.84 -7.96
N PHE A 99 1.88 -12.14 -6.86
CA PHE A 99 0.71 -11.38 -6.35
C PHE A 99 0.77 -11.09 -4.84
N ASP A 100 1.87 -11.41 -4.18
CA ASP A 100 1.99 -11.30 -2.73
C ASP A 100 2.49 -9.92 -2.24
N SER A 101 2.81 -8.96 -3.11
CA SER A 101 3.31 -7.64 -2.67
C SER A 101 2.40 -6.96 -1.66
N THR A 102 1.09 -6.96 -1.89
CA THR A 102 0.10 -6.35 -0.99
C THR A 102 0.11 -7.03 0.37
N SER A 103 0.01 -8.36 0.41
CA SER A 103 -0.05 -9.12 1.66
C SER A 103 1.27 -9.06 2.42
N GLN A 104 2.41 -9.08 1.73
CA GLN A 104 3.73 -8.95 2.36
C GLN A 104 3.93 -7.57 2.98
N ILE A 105 3.56 -6.49 2.30
CA ILE A 105 3.62 -5.13 2.88
C ILE A 105 2.71 -5.04 4.11
N VAL A 106 1.47 -5.53 4.01
CA VAL A 106 0.52 -5.51 5.14
C VAL A 106 1.06 -6.28 6.33
N LYS A 107 1.49 -7.52 6.09
CA LYS A 107 2.05 -8.40 7.12
C LYS A 107 3.27 -7.76 7.77
N MET A 108 4.26 -7.34 6.96
CA MET A 108 5.51 -6.74 7.45
C MET A 108 5.25 -5.54 8.37
N LEU A 109 4.30 -4.67 8.00
CA LEU A 109 3.99 -3.47 8.80
C LEU A 109 3.11 -3.75 10.01
N LYS A 110 2.12 -4.65 9.90
CA LYS A 110 1.25 -5.04 11.03
C LYS A 110 1.98 -5.86 12.08
N ASP A 111 2.87 -6.78 11.67
CA ASP A 111 3.71 -7.56 12.59
C ASP A 111 4.64 -6.65 13.40
N ASN A 112 4.93 -5.44 12.89
CA ASN A 112 5.77 -4.43 13.52
C ASN A 112 4.98 -3.17 13.90
N GLN A 113 3.70 -3.34 14.28
CA GLN A 113 2.75 -2.24 14.51
C GLN A 113 3.30 -1.13 15.42
N GLU A 114 3.79 -1.48 16.61
CA GLU A 114 4.15 -0.49 17.63
C GLU A 114 5.37 0.36 17.25
N LYS A 115 6.37 -0.29 16.63
CA LYS A 115 7.66 0.33 16.27
C LYS A 115 7.64 1.00 14.89
N PHE A 116 6.74 0.58 14.00
CA PHE A 116 6.68 1.07 12.63
C PHE A 116 5.31 1.69 12.29
N LEU A 117 4.28 0.87 12.03
CA LEU A 117 3.02 1.36 11.45
C LEU A 117 2.28 2.38 12.35
N GLY A 118 2.38 2.21 13.67
CA GLY A 118 1.81 3.09 14.67
C GLY A 118 2.49 4.45 14.75
N GLN A 119 3.75 4.56 14.30
CA GLN A 119 4.56 5.78 14.34
C GLN A 119 4.38 6.64 13.09
N ALA A 120 3.99 6.04 11.97
CA ALA A 120 3.90 6.69 10.68
C ALA A 120 2.53 7.36 10.44
N GLU A 121 2.55 8.44 9.65
CA GLU A 121 1.36 9.18 9.23
C GLU A 121 1.04 8.99 7.73
N VAL A 122 2.01 8.49 6.96
CA VAL A 122 1.88 8.27 5.52
C VAL A 122 2.82 7.17 5.03
N ILE A 123 2.43 6.46 3.98
CA ILE A 123 3.27 5.48 3.30
C ILE A 123 3.55 5.95 1.87
N PHE A 124 4.83 5.99 1.52
CA PHE A 124 5.31 6.21 0.15
C PHE A 124 5.71 4.88 -0.48
N LEU A 125 5.31 4.64 -1.72
CA LEU A 125 5.74 3.49 -2.52
C LEU A 125 6.58 3.97 -3.72
N GLY A 126 7.71 3.33 -3.99
CA GLY A 126 8.59 3.61 -5.15
C GLY A 126 7.98 3.30 -6.53
N GLY A 127 6.81 2.67 -6.52
CA GLY A 127 5.98 2.36 -7.65
C GLY A 127 4.74 1.62 -7.15
N VAL A 128 3.85 1.26 -8.08
CA VAL A 128 2.73 0.36 -7.75
C VAL A 128 3.08 -1.10 -8.03
N ASN A 129 4.16 -1.34 -8.78
CA ASN A 129 4.65 -2.68 -9.04
C ASN A 129 5.92 -2.91 -8.22
N PHE A 130 5.99 -4.06 -7.58
CA PHE A 130 7.18 -4.59 -6.93
C PHE A 130 7.63 -5.84 -7.68
N ALA A 131 8.91 -6.17 -7.58
CA ALA A 131 9.55 -7.35 -8.16
C ALA A 131 9.09 -7.65 -9.60
N GLY A 132 9.01 -6.61 -10.44
CA GLY A 132 8.51 -6.69 -11.81
C GLY A 132 7.04 -6.31 -11.92
N PHE A 133 6.15 -7.28 -12.13
CA PHE A 133 4.71 -7.08 -12.31
C PHE A 133 3.88 -7.46 -11.08
N ASN A 134 4.49 -7.69 -9.90
CA ASN A 134 3.76 -7.93 -8.66
C ASN A 134 3.13 -6.62 -8.16
N ILE A 135 1.94 -6.31 -8.70
CA ILE A 135 1.25 -5.04 -8.51
C ILE A 135 0.56 -5.03 -7.15
N ALA A 136 0.87 -4.02 -6.34
CA ALA A 136 0.21 -3.81 -5.07
C ALA A 136 -1.19 -3.21 -5.25
N ASP A 137 -2.17 -3.76 -4.53
CA ASP A 137 -3.51 -3.18 -4.41
C ASP A 137 -3.48 -2.05 -3.38
N VAL A 138 -3.31 -0.82 -3.87
CA VAL A 138 -3.21 0.34 -2.99
C VAL A 138 -4.50 0.68 -2.24
N LYS A 139 -5.67 0.24 -2.72
CA LYS A 139 -6.92 0.41 -1.96
C LYS A 139 -6.93 -0.53 -0.77
N THR A 140 -6.52 -1.79 -0.98
CA THR A 140 -6.34 -2.77 0.10
C THR A 140 -5.26 -2.31 1.08
N LEU A 141 -4.11 -1.81 0.61
CA LEU A 141 -3.09 -1.24 1.49
C LEU A 141 -3.65 -0.10 2.36
N HIS A 142 -4.37 0.85 1.76
CA HIS A 142 -4.97 1.96 2.50
C HIS A 142 -5.97 1.46 3.56
N ALA A 143 -6.84 0.51 3.19
CA ALA A 143 -7.85 -0.04 4.08
C ALA A 143 -7.22 -0.83 5.25
N GLU A 144 -6.27 -1.70 4.96
CA GLU A 144 -5.66 -2.60 5.95
C GLU A 144 -4.70 -1.87 6.90
N LEU A 145 -3.95 -0.88 6.39
CA LEU A 145 -2.93 -0.16 7.16
C LEU A 145 -3.48 1.12 7.82
N ALA A 146 -4.70 1.54 7.44
CA ALA A 146 -5.34 2.76 7.91
C ALA A 146 -4.44 4.00 7.80
N LEU A 147 -3.58 4.04 6.77
CA LEU A 147 -2.71 5.16 6.44
C LEU A 147 -2.91 5.59 4.99
N PRO A 148 -2.77 6.89 4.69
CA PRO A 148 -2.73 7.36 3.32
C PRO A 148 -1.55 6.77 2.55
N ILE A 149 -1.77 6.39 1.29
CA ILE A 149 -0.76 5.79 0.40
C ILE A 149 -0.44 6.79 -0.71
N ILE A 150 0.85 7.05 -0.94
CA ILE A 150 1.35 7.88 -2.02
C ILE A 150 2.32 7.06 -2.86
N ILE A 151 1.97 6.82 -4.12
CA ILE A 151 2.87 6.15 -5.06
C ILE A 151 3.64 7.24 -5.79
N VAL A 152 4.98 7.13 -5.87
CA VAL A 152 5.82 8.10 -6.55
C VAL A 152 6.55 7.48 -7.74
N PHE A 153 6.72 8.26 -8.80
CA PHE A 153 7.44 7.87 -10.01
C PHE A 153 8.35 9.02 -10.45
N ARG A 154 9.60 8.73 -10.82
CA ARG A 154 10.51 9.74 -11.38
C ARG A 154 10.09 10.24 -12.76
N LYS A 155 9.41 9.40 -13.53
CA LYS A 155 8.97 9.69 -14.90
C LYS A 155 7.54 9.22 -15.07
N MET A 156 6.81 9.85 -16.00
CA MET A 156 5.46 9.44 -16.35
C MET A 156 5.46 7.96 -16.81
N PRO A 157 4.70 7.07 -16.15
CA PRO A 157 4.59 5.68 -16.57
C PRO A 157 4.06 5.57 -18.01
N ARG A 158 4.75 4.78 -18.84
CA ARG A 158 4.33 4.53 -20.23
C ARG A 158 3.20 3.49 -20.22
N MET A 159 2.00 3.88 -19.81
CA MET A 159 0.86 2.98 -19.58
C MET A 159 0.55 2.07 -20.78
N LYS A 160 0.64 2.57 -22.02
CA LYS A 160 0.46 1.74 -23.23
C LYS A 160 1.47 0.58 -23.29
N LYS A 161 2.74 0.82 -22.95
CA LYS A 161 3.79 -0.22 -22.93
C LYS A 161 3.57 -1.21 -21.78
N ILE A 162 3.16 -0.71 -20.62
CA ILE A 162 2.84 -1.56 -19.45
C ILE A 162 1.68 -2.50 -19.78
N PHE A 163 0.58 -1.98 -20.34
CA PHE A 163 -0.56 -2.79 -20.72
C PHE A 163 -0.24 -3.83 -21.79
N LYS A 164 0.60 -3.48 -22.77
CA LYS A 164 1.10 -4.44 -23.78
C LYS A 164 2.00 -5.52 -23.16
N ALA A 165 2.85 -5.17 -22.19
CA ALA A 165 3.67 -6.15 -21.50
C ALA A 165 2.82 -7.13 -20.67
N LEU A 166 1.73 -6.63 -20.06
CA LEU A 166 0.80 -7.44 -19.29
C LEU A 166 0.06 -8.50 -20.12
N GLU A 167 -0.13 -8.31 -21.42
CA GLU A 167 -0.81 -9.29 -22.29
C GLU A 167 -0.13 -10.66 -22.34
N LYS A 168 1.15 -10.74 -21.92
CA LYS A 168 1.89 -12.00 -21.84
C LYS A 168 1.54 -12.84 -20.60
N PHE A 169 0.84 -12.25 -19.64
CA PHE A 169 0.45 -12.93 -18.40
C PHE A 169 -0.94 -13.55 -18.55
N PRO A 170 -1.14 -14.81 -18.14
CA PRO A 170 -2.47 -15.45 -18.18
C PRO A 170 -3.52 -14.69 -17.34
N ASP A 171 -3.05 -13.99 -16.32
CA ASP A 171 -3.77 -13.21 -15.32
C ASP A 171 -3.77 -11.70 -15.61
N ALA A 172 -3.50 -11.30 -16.87
CA ALA A 172 -3.40 -9.91 -17.31
C ALA A 172 -4.58 -9.03 -16.87
N SER A 173 -5.81 -9.55 -16.93
CA SER A 173 -7.02 -8.80 -16.57
C SER A 173 -7.00 -8.34 -15.11
N LYS A 174 -6.58 -9.21 -14.19
CA LYS A 174 -6.46 -8.91 -12.76
C LYS A 174 -5.39 -7.84 -12.52
N ARG A 175 -4.22 -7.96 -13.15
CA ARG A 175 -3.14 -6.97 -13.07
C ARG A 175 -3.55 -5.60 -13.63
N LYS A 176 -4.28 -5.58 -14.75
CA LYS A 176 -4.82 -4.36 -15.35
C LYS A 176 -5.81 -3.67 -14.41
N GLU A 177 -6.63 -4.42 -13.69
CA GLU A 177 -7.56 -3.89 -12.69
C GLU A 177 -6.82 -3.22 -11.53
N LEU A 178 -5.79 -3.88 -10.98
CA LEU A 178 -4.96 -3.31 -9.92
C LEU A 178 -4.31 -1.97 -10.32
N LEU A 179 -3.77 -1.88 -11.54
CA LEU A 179 -3.23 -0.63 -12.07
C LEU A 179 -4.28 0.47 -12.20
N LYS A 180 -5.52 0.13 -12.61
CA LYS A 180 -6.62 1.10 -12.67
C LYS A 180 -7.05 1.55 -11.27
N ASN A 181 -7.04 0.63 -10.30
CA ASN A 181 -7.39 0.91 -8.91
C ASN A 181 -6.44 1.91 -8.23
N ALA A 182 -5.20 2.03 -8.70
CA ALA A 182 -4.26 3.05 -8.24
C ALA A 182 -4.67 4.50 -8.60
N GLY A 183 -5.66 4.67 -9.49
CA GLY A 183 -6.29 5.95 -9.76
C GLY A 183 -5.49 6.87 -10.69
N ARG A 184 -5.85 8.15 -10.69
CA ARG A 184 -5.26 9.15 -11.59
C ARG A 184 -3.82 9.49 -11.22
N ILE A 185 -2.95 9.55 -12.23
CA ILE A 185 -1.57 10.04 -12.08
C ILE A 185 -1.57 11.58 -12.14
N TYR A 186 -0.94 12.19 -11.15
CA TYR A 186 -0.72 13.63 -11.04
C TYR A 186 0.76 13.95 -11.26
N LYS A 187 1.04 15.19 -11.63
CA LYS A 187 2.41 15.71 -11.75
C LYS A 187 2.72 16.63 -10.55
N ALA A 188 3.90 16.50 -9.98
CA ALA A 188 4.48 17.42 -9.00
C ALA A 188 5.92 17.70 -9.42
N ASP A 189 6.14 18.87 -10.03
CA ASP A 189 7.46 19.28 -10.54
C ASP A 189 8.11 18.22 -11.45
N ARG A 190 9.18 17.58 -10.94
CA ARG A 190 10.00 16.58 -11.66
C ARG A 190 9.57 15.13 -11.41
N ILE A 191 8.50 14.90 -10.65
CA ILE A 191 7.96 13.56 -10.39
C ILE A 191 6.48 13.47 -10.77
N CYS A 192 6.02 12.24 -10.92
CA CYS A 192 4.61 11.89 -11.02
C CYS A 192 4.19 11.13 -9.75
N PHE A 193 2.93 11.20 -9.38
CA PHE A 193 2.43 10.47 -8.22
C PHE A 193 0.96 10.06 -8.37
N GLN A 194 0.57 9.07 -7.61
CA GLN A 194 -0.82 8.69 -7.35
C GLN A 194 -1.04 8.72 -5.84
N CYS A 195 -2.29 8.88 -5.39
CA CYS A 195 -2.57 8.90 -3.96
C CYS A 195 -3.95 8.30 -3.64
N VAL A 196 -4.02 7.62 -2.49
CA VAL A 196 -5.24 7.05 -1.92
C VAL A 196 -5.32 7.45 -0.44
N GLY A 197 -6.50 7.90 0.01
CA GLY A 197 -6.71 8.34 1.39
C GLY A 197 -6.33 9.80 1.67
N LEU A 198 -6.01 10.58 0.64
CA LEU A 198 -5.71 12.01 0.75
C LEU A 198 -6.00 12.77 -0.55
N ARG A 199 -6.07 14.11 -0.47
CA ARG A 199 -6.23 14.95 -1.67
C ARG A 199 -4.89 15.14 -2.37
N PRO A 200 -4.87 15.31 -3.71
CA PRO A 200 -3.63 15.44 -4.47
C PRO A 200 -2.72 16.59 -4.02
N TYR A 201 -3.29 17.69 -3.52
CA TYR A 201 -2.48 18.82 -3.03
C TYR A 201 -1.79 18.50 -1.69
N GLU A 202 -2.43 17.72 -0.82
CA GLU A 202 -1.84 17.23 0.44
C GLU A 202 -0.68 16.28 0.14
N ALA A 203 -0.87 15.41 -0.87
CA ALA A 203 0.15 14.48 -1.34
C ALA A 203 1.39 15.22 -1.80
N ARG A 204 1.19 16.23 -2.65
CA ARG A 204 2.26 17.10 -3.14
C ARG A 204 3.03 17.77 -1.99
N GLY A 205 2.32 18.26 -0.97
CA GLY A 205 2.93 18.86 0.22
C GLY A 205 3.80 17.87 1.00
N LEU A 206 3.31 16.64 1.20
CA LEU A 206 4.07 15.57 1.88
C LEU A 206 5.28 15.15 1.05
N ILE A 207 5.13 14.94 -0.26
CA ILE A 207 6.26 14.58 -1.12
C ILE A 207 7.34 15.66 -1.06
N LYS A 208 6.99 16.94 -1.18
CA LYS A 208 7.95 18.05 -1.10
C LYS A 208 8.72 18.05 0.23
N ARG A 209 8.06 17.74 1.34
CA ARG A 209 8.68 17.73 2.68
C ARG A 209 9.65 16.57 2.87
N PHE A 210 9.32 15.40 2.34
CA PHE A 210 10.18 14.22 2.45
C PHE A 210 11.24 14.16 1.34
N SER A 211 11.20 15.05 0.34
CA SER A 211 12.19 15.13 -0.74
C SER A 211 13.33 16.09 -0.35
N ILE A 212 14.34 15.57 0.35
CA ILE A 212 15.42 16.38 0.95
C ILE A 212 16.59 16.55 -0.02
N HIS A 213 17.16 15.44 -0.51
CA HIS A 213 18.35 15.44 -1.37
C HIS A 213 18.06 14.97 -2.79
N SER A 214 16.82 14.57 -3.06
CA SER A 214 16.36 14.12 -4.38
C SER A 214 14.92 14.56 -4.63
N ASN A 215 14.43 14.37 -5.86
CA ASN A 215 13.00 14.61 -6.14
C ASN A 215 12.09 13.49 -5.62
N LEU A 216 12.64 12.36 -5.18
CA LEU A 216 11.87 11.32 -4.51
C LEU A 216 11.83 11.59 -3.01
N PRO A 217 10.73 11.20 -2.33
CA PRO A 217 10.75 11.06 -0.88
C PRO A 217 11.96 10.23 -0.45
N GLU A 218 12.76 10.78 0.45
CA GLU A 218 13.93 10.15 1.03
C GLU A 218 13.67 8.74 1.60
N PRO A 219 12.54 8.41 2.24
CA PRO A 219 12.39 7.04 2.75
C PRO A 219 12.26 6.02 1.62
N VAL A 220 11.70 6.39 0.45
CA VAL A 220 11.70 5.52 -0.74
C VAL A 220 13.11 5.40 -1.32
N ARG A 221 13.82 6.52 -1.43
CA ARG A 221 15.22 6.54 -1.91
C ARG A 221 16.11 5.63 -1.07
N ILE A 222 15.94 5.65 0.25
CA ILE A 222 16.70 4.81 1.19
C ILE A 222 16.25 3.36 1.08
N ALA A 223 14.94 3.08 0.98
CA ALA A 223 14.43 1.74 0.78
C ALA A 223 15.06 1.08 -0.46
N HIS A 224 15.13 1.81 -1.58
CA HIS A 224 15.80 1.36 -2.80
C HIS A 224 17.28 0.99 -2.59
N ILE A 225 18.03 1.87 -1.92
CA ILE A 225 19.46 1.69 -1.67
C ILE A 225 19.70 0.45 -0.81
N VAL A 226 18.92 0.29 0.25
CA VAL A 226 19.00 -0.88 1.14
C VAL A 226 18.60 -2.12 0.37
N ALA A 227 17.48 -2.11 -0.34
CA ALA A 227 16.97 -3.26 -1.09
C ALA A 227 17.97 -3.73 -2.16
N SER A 228 18.61 -2.80 -2.87
CA SER A 228 19.73 -3.08 -3.78
C SER A 228 20.91 -3.70 -3.04
N ALA A 229 21.35 -3.10 -1.93
CA ALA A 229 22.51 -3.57 -1.18
C ALA A 229 22.33 -5.00 -0.65
N VAL A 230 21.16 -5.32 -0.11
CA VAL A 230 20.88 -6.67 0.42
C VAL A 230 20.66 -7.72 -0.67
N THR A 231 20.32 -7.32 -1.90
CA THR A 231 20.11 -8.26 -3.03
C THR A 231 21.35 -8.47 -3.87
N LEU A 232 22.18 -7.43 -4.05
CA LEU A 232 23.35 -7.43 -4.93
C LEU A 232 24.69 -7.43 -4.19
N GLY A 233 24.69 -7.23 -2.86
CA GLY A 233 25.90 -6.93 -2.09
C GLY A 233 26.41 -5.49 -2.30
N ARG A 234 25.70 -4.66 -3.08
CA ARG A 234 26.02 -3.24 -3.31
C ARG A 234 24.76 -2.44 -3.62
N SER A 235 24.75 -1.16 -3.23
CA SER A 235 23.65 -0.28 -3.60
C SER A 235 23.72 0.13 -5.07
N THR A 236 22.57 0.53 -5.62
CA THR A 236 22.47 1.17 -6.93
C THR A 236 21.82 2.54 -6.81
N ALA A 237 21.94 3.35 -7.86
CA ALA A 237 21.34 4.66 -7.88
C ALA A 237 19.80 4.52 -7.98
N PRO A 238 19.04 5.12 -7.05
CA PRO A 238 17.58 5.06 -7.05
C PRO A 238 16.94 5.87 -8.18
#